data_AF-A0A453FI39-F1
#
_entry.id   AF-A0A453FI39-F1
#
_cell.length_a   1.000
_cell.length_b   1.000
_cell.length_c   1.000
_cell.angle_alpha   90.00
_cell.angle_beta   90.00
_cell.angle_gamma   90.00
#
_symmetry.space_group_name_H-M   'P 1'
#
loop_
_entity.id
_entity.type
_entity.pdbx_description
1 polymer ?
#
loop_
_entity_poly.entity_id
_entity_poly.type
_entity_poly.pdbx_seq_one_letter_code
_entity_poly.pdbx_strand_id
1 'polypeptide(L)'
;MGAVQLESVAAQHAHAKLNVDSLPQGPSLFDGNDTARIDGSKSDEYERFEKGLMQYGCAHYRRRCRIRAPCCNEIFDCRHCHNESKNSIKIDTARRHELPRHELQQVICSLCGTEQEVRQTCISCGVCMGKYFCEVCKLFDDDVSKEQYHCHVCGICRIGGRENFFHCSKCGCCYSKVLKNSHACVEGAMHHDCPICFEVGVQLLICICSILFDEWFNF
;
A
#
# COMPACT_ATOMS: atom_id res chain seq x y z
N MET A 1 6.08 57.12 -38.15
CA MET A 1 6.58 56.04 -37.29
C MET A 1 5.57 55.80 -36.19
N GLY A 2 5.01 54.59 -36.12
CA GLY A 2 4.40 54.01 -34.91
C GLY A 2 3.04 54.52 -34.47
N ALA A 3 1.97 54.09 -35.15
CA ALA A 3 0.66 53.94 -34.50
C ALA A 3 0.12 52.57 -34.92
N VAL A 4 0.44 51.54 -34.13
CA VAL A 4 -0.05 50.17 -34.37
C VAL A 4 -1.21 49.95 -33.42
N GLN A 5 -2.41 49.96 -33.99
CA GLN A 5 -3.63 49.45 -33.37
C GLN A 5 -3.41 47.97 -33.03
N LEU A 6 -3.67 47.59 -31.78
CA LEU A 6 -3.89 46.19 -31.41
C LEU A 6 -5.38 46.05 -31.13
N GLU A 7 -6.07 45.54 -32.14
CA GLU A 7 -7.47 45.15 -32.08
C GLU A 7 -7.65 43.96 -31.13
N SER A 8 -8.72 44.05 -30.34
CA SER A 8 -9.21 43.00 -29.47
C SER A 8 -9.69 41.79 -30.28
N VAL A 9 -9.31 40.59 -29.88
CA VAL A 9 -9.99 39.36 -30.33
C VAL A 9 -10.54 38.66 -29.10
N ALA A 10 -11.82 38.91 -28.84
CA ALA A 10 -12.63 38.19 -27.88
C ALA A 10 -12.97 36.81 -28.46
N ALA A 11 -12.42 35.74 -27.89
CA ALA A 11 -12.90 34.40 -28.12
C ALA A 11 -14.01 34.09 -27.11
N GLN A 12 -15.25 34.25 -27.58
CA GLN A 12 -16.46 33.77 -26.92
C GLN A 12 -16.54 32.25 -27.05
N HIS A 13 -16.61 31.50 -25.94
CA HIS A 13 -17.26 30.18 -25.97
C HIS A 13 -17.97 29.89 -24.63
N ALA A 14 -19.27 30.17 -24.66
CA ALA A 14 -20.40 29.45 -24.08
C ALA A 14 -20.26 28.78 -22.70
N HIS A 15 -20.99 29.37 -21.74
CA HIS A 15 -21.59 28.65 -20.62
C HIS A 15 -22.52 27.53 -21.12
N ALA A 16 -22.22 26.28 -20.80
CA ALA A 16 -23.19 25.20 -20.82
C ALA A 16 -23.65 24.92 -19.39
N LYS A 17 -24.84 25.44 -19.03
CA LYS A 17 -25.64 24.89 -17.94
C LYS A 17 -26.39 23.70 -18.52
N LEU A 18 -26.27 22.53 -17.91
CA LEU A 18 -27.27 21.47 -18.07
C LEU A 18 -27.75 21.00 -16.70
N ASN A 19 -29.07 20.89 -16.66
CA ASN A 19 -29.94 20.70 -15.52
C ASN A 19 -29.97 19.23 -15.10
N VAL A 20 -30.30 19.06 -13.82
CA VAL A 20 -30.65 17.82 -13.12
C VAL A 20 -31.77 17.07 -13.84
N ASP A 21 -31.58 15.77 -14.08
CA ASP A 21 -32.54 14.70 -13.76
C ASP A 21 -32.08 13.34 -14.33
N SER A 22 -32.49 12.26 -13.66
CA SER A 22 -32.42 10.81 -14.01
C SER A 22 -31.28 9.93 -13.41
N LEU A 23 -31.68 9.30 -12.31
CA LEU A 23 -31.23 8.16 -11.50
C LEU A 23 -30.81 6.86 -12.25
N PRO A 24 -30.17 5.86 -11.60
CA PRO A 24 -30.74 5.10 -10.47
C PRO A 24 -29.88 5.01 -9.21
N GLN A 25 -30.57 5.27 -8.10
CA GLN A 25 -30.17 5.00 -6.73
C GLN A 25 -30.15 3.49 -6.49
N GLY A 26 -29.02 2.97 -6.02
CA GLY A 26 -28.97 1.67 -5.37
C GLY A 26 -29.78 1.71 -4.05
N PRO A 27 -30.29 0.57 -3.59
CA PRO A 27 -31.40 0.53 -2.65
C PRO A 27 -31.04 1.14 -1.29
N SER A 28 -31.73 2.22 -0.94
CA SER A 28 -31.90 2.71 0.43
C SER A 28 -32.87 1.78 1.16
N LEU A 29 -32.37 0.97 2.08
CA LEU A 29 -33.20 0.33 3.10
C LEU A 29 -32.83 0.96 4.42
N PHE A 30 -33.67 1.87 4.92
CA PHE A 30 -33.94 2.10 6.35
C PHE A 30 -34.99 3.21 6.46
N ASP A 31 -36.25 2.86 6.20
CA ASP A 31 -37.38 3.56 6.82
C ASP A 31 -37.59 2.98 8.22
N GLY A 32 -37.90 3.86 9.16
CA GLY A 32 -37.90 3.57 10.59
C GLY A 32 -39.08 2.71 11.07
N ASN A 33 -38.77 2.03 12.18
CA ASN A 33 -39.68 1.54 13.22
C ASN A 33 -40.67 0.42 12.85
N ASP A 34 -40.19 -0.81 13.01
CA ASP A 34 -41.00 -1.91 13.52
C ASP A 34 -40.20 -2.65 14.61
N THR A 35 -40.76 -2.72 15.81
CA THR A 35 -40.25 -3.49 16.93
C THR A 35 -40.26 -4.98 16.60
N ALA A 36 -39.11 -5.52 16.15
CA ALA A 36 -38.94 -6.96 15.95
C ALA A 36 -37.55 -7.40 16.43
N ARG A 37 -37.56 -8.19 17.52
CA ARG A 37 -36.55 -9.17 17.99
C ARG A 37 -35.08 -8.87 17.64
N ILE A 38 -34.31 -8.46 18.65
CA ILE A 38 -32.85 -8.50 18.63
C ILE A 38 -32.42 -9.96 18.46
N ASP A 39 -32.11 -10.33 17.22
CA ASP A 39 -31.61 -11.64 16.85
C ASP A 39 -30.11 -11.72 17.23
N GLY A 40 -29.76 -12.67 18.09
CA GLY A 40 -28.40 -12.91 18.59
C GLY A 40 -27.42 -13.45 17.55
N SER A 41 -27.73 -13.31 16.25
CA SER A 41 -26.98 -13.91 15.14
C SER A 41 -25.82 -13.04 14.65
N LYS A 42 -25.85 -11.72 14.87
CA LYS A 42 -24.80 -10.78 14.40
C LYS A 42 -23.54 -10.75 15.26
N SER A 43 -23.65 -11.06 16.56
CA SER A 43 -22.49 -11.07 17.47
C SER A 43 -21.52 -12.19 17.14
N ASP A 44 -22.05 -13.39 16.91
CA ASP A 44 -21.26 -14.61 16.82
C ASP A 44 -20.45 -14.67 15.53
N GLU A 45 -20.99 -14.13 14.43
CA GLU A 45 -20.26 -14.00 13.17
C GLU A 45 -19.12 -12.98 13.25
N TYR A 46 -19.34 -11.85 13.92
CA TYR A 46 -18.33 -10.82 14.11
C TYR A 46 -17.17 -11.33 15.00
N GLU A 47 -17.49 -12.02 16.09
CA GLU A 47 -16.50 -12.68 16.95
C GLU A 47 -15.68 -13.72 16.18
N ARG A 48 -16.32 -14.52 15.33
CA ARG A 48 -15.63 -15.48 14.47
C ARG A 48 -14.69 -14.78 13.48
N PHE A 49 -15.12 -13.67 12.89
CA PHE A 49 -14.35 -12.90 11.92
C PHE A 49 -13.09 -12.27 12.53
N GLU A 50 -13.19 -11.78 13.77
CA GLU A 50 -12.10 -11.13 14.51
C GLU A 50 -11.26 -12.08 15.38
N LYS A 51 -11.60 -13.37 15.41
CA LYS A 51 -10.88 -14.35 16.21
C LYS A 51 -9.36 -14.27 15.94
N GLY A 52 -8.58 -14.15 17.02
CA GLY A 52 -7.11 -14.09 16.93
C GLY A 52 -6.54 -12.76 16.46
N LEU A 53 -7.34 -11.68 16.43
CA LEU A 53 -6.89 -10.35 16.02
C LEU A 53 -5.65 -9.91 16.80
N MET A 54 -4.61 -9.46 16.06
CA MET A 54 -3.32 -9.01 16.59
C MET A 54 -2.47 -10.07 17.33
N GLN A 55 -2.94 -11.32 17.43
CA GLN A 55 -2.25 -12.39 18.16
C GLN A 55 -1.22 -13.16 17.30
N TYR A 56 -1.28 -13.01 15.98
CA TYR A 56 -0.44 -13.75 15.03
C TYR A 56 0.38 -12.81 14.14
N GLY A 57 1.38 -13.38 13.47
CA GLY A 57 2.27 -12.69 12.53
C GLY A 57 3.70 -12.64 13.05
N CYS A 58 4.44 -11.61 12.65
CA CYS A 58 5.86 -11.43 12.96
C CYS A 58 6.16 -9.97 13.33
N ALA A 59 7.43 -9.63 13.53
CA ALA A 59 7.86 -8.25 13.79
C ALA A 59 7.50 -7.28 12.66
N HIS A 60 7.37 -7.76 11.42
CA HIS A 60 7.05 -6.93 10.25
C HIS A 60 5.57 -6.59 10.14
N TYR A 61 4.71 -7.60 10.28
CA TYR A 61 3.27 -7.52 10.03
C TYR A 61 2.49 -8.37 11.03
N ARG A 62 1.38 -7.83 11.52
CA ARG A 62 0.41 -8.58 12.33
C ARG A 62 -0.58 -9.22 11.38
N ARG A 63 -0.68 -10.53 11.34
CA ARG A 63 -1.49 -11.23 10.32
C ARG A 63 -1.82 -12.63 10.75
N ARG A 64 -3.03 -13.08 10.41
CA ARG A 64 -3.55 -14.40 10.76
C ARG A 64 -3.36 -15.44 9.64
N CYS A 65 -2.35 -15.24 8.80
CA CYS A 65 -1.94 -16.21 7.78
C CYS A 65 -0.42 -16.25 7.61
N ARG A 66 0.09 -17.37 7.13
CA ARG A 66 1.44 -17.58 6.61
C ARG A 66 1.40 -17.71 5.10
N ILE A 67 2.54 -17.52 4.44
CA ILE A 67 2.64 -17.62 2.99
C ILE A 67 3.42 -18.86 2.60
N ARG A 68 3.04 -19.47 1.48
CA ARG A 68 3.86 -20.46 0.79
C ARG A 68 4.66 -19.75 -0.30
N ALA A 69 5.97 -19.73 -0.13
CA ALA A 69 6.87 -19.04 -1.04
C ALA A 69 6.94 -19.79 -2.39
N PRO A 70 6.55 -19.19 -3.52
CA PRO A 70 6.53 -19.89 -4.81
C PRO A 70 7.94 -20.28 -5.31
N CYS A 71 8.97 -19.57 -4.86
CA CYS A 71 10.37 -19.82 -5.25
C CYS A 71 10.97 -21.09 -4.64
N CYS A 72 10.55 -21.49 -3.43
CA CYS A 72 11.15 -22.62 -2.70
C CYS A 72 10.13 -23.54 -2.01
N ASN A 73 8.84 -23.26 -2.14
CA ASN A 73 7.71 -23.98 -1.56
C ASN A 73 7.67 -24.05 -0.01
N GLU A 74 8.56 -23.31 0.64
CA GLU A 74 8.65 -23.21 2.10
C GLU A 74 7.63 -22.20 2.67
N ILE A 75 7.31 -22.35 3.96
CA ILE A 75 6.29 -21.55 4.65
C ILE A 75 6.96 -20.47 5.50
N PHE A 76 6.52 -19.22 5.37
CA PHE A 76 6.99 -18.08 6.15
C PHE A 76 5.85 -17.21 6.65
N ASP A 77 6.07 -16.47 7.75
CA ASP A 77 5.09 -15.50 8.24
C ASP A 77 4.93 -14.30 7.30
N CYS A 78 5.96 -13.89 6.56
CA CYS A 78 5.85 -12.85 5.54
C CYS A 78 7.04 -12.90 4.57
N ARG A 79 7.02 -12.03 3.55
CA ARG A 79 8.13 -11.93 2.58
C ARG A 79 9.45 -11.51 3.20
N HIS A 80 9.41 -10.63 4.22
CA HIS A 80 10.62 -10.13 4.87
C HIS A 80 11.27 -11.25 5.68
N CYS A 81 10.49 -12.02 6.44
CA CYS A 81 10.98 -13.22 7.12
C CYS A 81 11.57 -14.26 6.15
N HIS A 82 10.97 -14.42 4.97
CA HIS A 82 11.55 -15.25 3.90
C HIS A 82 12.92 -14.70 3.48
N ASN A 83 13.00 -13.43 3.06
CA ASN A 83 14.23 -12.84 2.53
C ASN A 83 15.34 -12.81 3.58
N GLU A 84 15.03 -12.49 4.83
CA GLU A 84 15.98 -12.56 5.95
C GLU A 84 16.54 -13.98 6.14
N SER A 85 15.68 -15.00 6.08
CA SER A 85 16.10 -16.39 6.20
C SER A 85 16.98 -16.81 5.02
N LYS A 86 16.56 -16.51 3.79
CA LYS A 86 17.21 -16.95 2.55
C LYS A 86 18.46 -16.16 2.18
N ASN A 87 18.58 -14.92 2.65
CA ASN A 87 19.75 -14.07 2.41
C ASN A 87 20.70 -13.99 3.61
N SER A 88 20.47 -14.77 4.68
CA SER A 88 21.40 -14.81 5.80
C SER A 88 22.77 -15.34 5.39
N ILE A 89 23.83 -14.91 6.10
CA ILE A 89 25.22 -15.28 5.82
C ILE A 89 25.47 -16.81 5.87
N LYS A 90 24.61 -17.54 6.60
CA LYS A 90 24.66 -19.00 6.75
C LYS A 90 24.17 -19.74 5.50
N ILE A 91 23.48 -19.05 4.59
CA ILE A 91 23.00 -19.63 3.34
C ILE A 91 24.07 -19.49 2.27
N ASP A 92 24.36 -20.62 1.62
CA ASP A 92 25.18 -20.69 0.42
C ASP A 92 24.69 -19.66 -0.60
N THR A 93 25.62 -18.88 -1.16
CA THR A 93 25.34 -17.81 -2.11
C THR A 93 24.47 -18.30 -3.28
N ALA A 94 24.69 -19.52 -3.76
CA ALA A 94 23.90 -20.11 -4.86
C ALA A 94 22.42 -20.34 -4.50
N ARG A 95 22.07 -20.36 -3.22
CA ARG A 95 20.70 -20.57 -2.71
C ARG A 95 20.04 -19.30 -2.19
N ARG A 96 20.74 -18.16 -2.21
CA ARG A 96 20.16 -16.86 -1.83
C ARG A 96 19.17 -16.41 -2.89
N HIS A 97 18.02 -15.94 -2.45
CA HIS A 97 16.97 -15.47 -3.33
C HIS A 97 15.94 -14.67 -2.55
N GLU A 98 15.23 -13.82 -3.27
CA GLU A 98 14.09 -13.09 -2.73
C GLU A 98 12.77 -13.73 -3.10
N LEU A 99 11.74 -13.48 -2.29
CA LEU A 99 10.39 -13.89 -2.60
C LEU A 99 9.81 -13.01 -3.73
N PRO A 100 9.35 -13.59 -4.85
CA PRO A 100 8.68 -12.84 -5.90
C PRO A 100 7.28 -12.42 -5.45
N ARG A 101 7.16 -11.20 -4.91
CA ARG A 101 5.99 -10.73 -4.14
C ARG A 101 4.65 -10.82 -4.88
N HIS A 102 4.64 -10.64 -6.21
CA HIS A 102 3.40 -10.66 -6.99
C HIS A 102 2.99 -12.07 -7.45
N GLU A 103 3.92 -13.03 -7.41
CA GLU A 103 3.67 -14.43 -7.81
C GLU A 103 3.13 -15.28 -6.66
N LEU A 104 2.95 -14.69 -5.49
CA LEU A 104 2.42 -15.36 -4.32
C LEU A 104 0.94 -15.69 -4.53
N GLN A 105 0.63 -16.99 -4.56
CA GLN A 105 -0.71 -17.51 -4.82
C GLN A 105 -1.36 -18.22 -3.63
N GLN A 106 -0.56 -18.77 -2.71
CA GLN A 106 -1.04 -19.64 -1.64
C GLN A 106 -0.70 -19.06 -0.25
N VAL A 107 -1.67 -19.15 0.67
CA VAL A 107 -1.56 -18.77 2.07
C VAL A 107 -2.10 -19.87 2.96
N ILE A 108 -1.57 -19.96 4.19
CA ILE A 108 -1.98 -20.93 5.20
C ILE A 108 -2.57 -20.16 6.38
N CYS A 109 -3.83 -20.40 6.73
CA CYS A 109 -4.47 -19.79 7.88
C CYS A 109 -3.74 -20.15 9.19
N SER A 110 -3.38 -19.16 9.99
CA SER A 110 -2.67 -19.38 11.26
C SER A 110 -3.56 -19.96 12.37
N LEU A 111 -4.88 -19.87 12.22
CA LEU A 111 -5.84 -20.35 13.22
C LEU A 111 -6.23 -21.82 13.03
N CYS A 112 -6.50 -22.22 11.78
CA CYS A 112 -7.01 -23.56 11.47
C CYS A 112 -6.08 -24.39 10.58
N GLY A 113 -4.99 -23.81 10.07
CA GLY A 113 -4.03 -24.51 9.24
C GLY A 113 -4.48 -24.75 7.79
N THR A 114 -5.67 -24.31 7.39
CA THR A 114 -6.14 -24.44 6.01
C THR A 114 -5.23 -23.69 5.04
N GLU A 115 -4.72 -24.41 4.06
CA GLU A 115 -4.05 -23.85 2.89
C GLU A 115 -5.06 -23.49 1.81
N GLN A 116 -4.91 -22.32 1.21
CA GLN A 116 -5.86 -21.77 0.26
C GLN A 116 -5.21 -20.72 -0.64
N GLU A 117 -5.90 -20.38 -1.72
CA GLU A 117 -5.56 -19.22 -2.53
C GLU A 117 -5.58 -17.92 -1.71
N VAL A 118 -4.78 -16.95 -2.13
CA VAL A 118 -4.74 -15.62 -1.52
C VAL A 118 -6.11 -14.96 -1.57
N ARG A 119 -6.72 -14.85 -0.40
CA ARG A 119 -7.97 -14.14 -0.13
C ARG A 119 -7.89 -13.51 1.24
N GLN A 120 -8.64 -12.44 1.49
CA GLN A 120 -8.64 -11.81 2.81
C GLN A 120 -9.19 -12.73 3.90
N THR A 121 -10.18 -13.57 3.58
CA THR A 121 -10.88 -14.41 4.55
C THR A 121 -10.50 -15.87 4.39
N CYS A 122 -10.36 -16.57 5.51
CA CYS A 122 -10.12 -18.01 5.49
C CYS A 122 -11.36 -18.75 4.97
N ILE A 123 -11.20 -19.64 3.98
CA ILE A 123 -12.32 -20.37 3.37
C ILE A 123 -12.93 -21.43 4.30
N SER A 124 -12.17 -21.88 5.29
CA SER A 124 -12.58 -22.92 6.23
C SER A 124 -13.16 -22.31 7.51
N CYS A 125 -12.36 -21.54 8.24
CA CYS A 125 -12.79 -21.00 9.53
C CYS A 125 -13.44 -19.61 9.45
N GLY A 126 -13.50 -18.95 8.30
CA GLY A 126 -14.18 -17.66 8.11
C GLY A 126 -13.51 -16.46 8.78
N VAL A 127 -12.33 -16.63 9.40
CA VAL A 127 -11.61 -15.51 10.01
C VAL A 127 -11.08 -14.57 8.93
N CYS A 128 -11.15 -13.26 9.17
CA CYS A 128 -10.38 -12.29 8.41
C CYS A 128 -8.89 -12.57 8.63
N MET A 129 -8.01 -12.55 7.63
CA MET A 129 -6.58 -12.86 7.81
C MET A 129 -5.69 -11.62 7.95
N GLY A 130 -6.24 -10.44 7.68
CA GLY A 130 -5.62 -9.13 7.88
C GLY A 130 -6.65 -8.02 7.74
N LYS A 131 -6.76 -7.11 8.70
CA LYS A 131 -7.70 -5.97 8.63
C LYS A 131 -7.45 -5.11 7.39
N TYR A 132 -6.19 -4.79 7.13
CA TYR A 132 -5.73 -4.30 5.84
C TYR A 132 -5.35 -5.49 4.94
N PHE A 133 -5.92 -5.53 3.74
CA PHE A 133 -5.57 -6.48 2.70
C PHE A 133 -5.35 -5.76 1.38
N CYS A 134 -4.23 -6.02 0.73
CA CYS A 134 -3.97 -5.57 -0.64
C CYS A 134 -3.75 -6.79 -1.53
N GLU A 135 -4.68 -7.01 -2.45
CA GLU A 135 -4.62 -8.14 -3.38
C GLU A 135 -3.45 -8.02 -4.37
N VAL A 136 -3.12 -6.80 -4.83
CA VAL A 136 -2.02 -6.57 -5.78
C VAL A 136 -0.67 -6.91 -5.13
N CYS A 137 -0.46 -6.45 -3.89
CA CYS A 137 0.80 -6.68 -3.17
C CYS A 137 0.80 -7.97 -2.33
N LYS A 138 -0.34 -8.68 -2.27
CA LYS A 138 -0.56 -9.85 -1.41
C LYS A 138 -0.21 -9.55 0.07
N LEU A 139 -0.49 -8.32 0.52
CA LEU A 139 -0.16 -7.83 1.86
C LEU A 139 -1.34 -8.00 2.80
N PHE A 140 -1.06 -8.52 3.99
CA PHE A 140 -2.00 -8.67 5.10
C PHE A 140 -1.39 -7.98 6.32
N ASP A 141 -2.14 -7.06 6.93
CA ASP A 141 -1.74 -6.44 8.21
C ASP A 141 -2.98 -6.14 9.05
N ASP A 142 -2.98 -6.55 10.31
CA ASP A 142 -4.02 -6.23 11.29
C ASP A 142 -3.79 -4.88 11.93
N ASP A 143 -2.54 -4.42 11.94
CA ASP A 143 -2.15 -3.15 12.51
C ASP A 143 -2.48 -2.01 11.55
N VAL A 144 -3.76 -1.64 11.48
CA VAL A 144 -4.25 -0.55 10.63
C VAL A 144 -3.81 0.85 11.10
N SER A 145 -3.19 0.96 12.29
CA SER A 145 -2.69 2.23 12.80
C SER A 145 -1.56 2.82 11.94
N LYS A 146 -0.92 1.99 11.11
CA LYS A 146 0.09 2.43 10.13
C LYS A 146 -0.52 3.12 8.91
N GLU A 147 -1.85 3.13 8.77
CA GLU A 147 -2.57 3.78 7.67
C GLU A 147 -2.02 3.33 6.30
N GLN A 148 -1.94 2.01 6.11
CA GLN A 148 -1.42 1.44 4.87
C GLN A 148 -2.30 1.84 3.68
N TYR A 149 -1.67 2.11 2.54
CA TYR A 149 -2.39 2.34 1.29
C TYR A 149 -1.61 1.83 0.08
N HIS A 150 -2.32 1.35 -0.94
CA HIS A 150 -1.70 0.96 -2.20
C HIS A 150 -1.53 2.17 -3.14
N CYS A 151 -0.31 2.46 -3.56
CA CYS A 151 -0.10 3.41 -4.65
C CYS A 151 -0.13 2.68 -6.00
N HIS A 152 -1.21 2.86 -6.76
CA HIS A 152 -1.40 2.20 -8.06
C HIS A 152 -0.29 2.55 -9.07
N VAL A 153 0.23 3.77 -9.03
CA VAL A 153 1.31 4.19 -9.94
C VAL A 153 2.63 3.51 -9.60
N CYS A 154 2.97 3.39 -8.31
CA CYS A 154 4.17 2.66 -7.88
C CYS A 154 4.00 1.14 -7.86
N GLY A 155 2.77 0.62 -7.91
CA GLY A 155 2.46 -0.79 -7.75
C GLY A 155 2.83 -1.37 -6.37
N ILE A 156 2.92 -0.55 -5.32
CA ILE A 156 3.30 -0.97 -3.96
C ILE A 156 2.48 -0.31 -2.87
N CYS A 157 2.32 -1.05 -1.76
CA CYS A 157 1.78 -0.51 -0.52
C CYS A 157 2.80 0.41 0.16
N ARG A 158 2.31 1.53 0.69
CA ARG A 158 2.99 2.50 1.52
C ARG A 158 2.24 2.63 2.86
N ILE A 159 2.78 3.41 3.79
CA ILE A 159 2.20 3.68 5.12
C ILE A 159 2.06 5.19 5.34
N GLY A 160 1.25 5.59 6.33
CA GLY A 160 1.06 6.98 6.75
C GLY A 160 -0.11 7.71 6.06
N GLY A 161 -1.07 6.98 5.48
CA GLY A 161 -2.32 7.54 4.96
C GLY A 161 -2.20 8.05 3.52
N ARG A 162 -3.16 7.68 2.66
CA ARG A 162 -3.14 8.11 1.24
C ARG A 162 -3.22 9.62 1.13
N GLU A 163 -3.99 10.24 2.00
CA GLU A 163 -4.27 11.66 2.07
C GLU A 163 -3.07 12.50 2.51
N ASN A 164 -2.03 11.89 3.10
CA ASN A 164 -0.82 12.62 3.50
C ASN A 164 0.27 12.59 2.42
N PHE A 165 0.09 11.81 1.36
CA PHE A 165 1.09 11.62 0.31
C PHE A 165 0.56 12.01 -1.07
N PHE A 166 1.49 12.28 -1.99
CA PHE A 166 1.23 12.42 -3.40
C PHE A 166 2.29 11.68 -4.20
N HIS A 167 1.91 11.18 -5.38
CA HIS A 167 2.85 10.61 -6.33
C HIS A 167 3.37 11.72 -7.25
N CYS A 168 4.69 11.90 -7.32
CA CYS A 168 5.31 12.78 -8.30
C CYS A 168 5.67 11.96 -9.55
N SER A 169 4.94 12.16 -10.65
CA SER A 169 5.16 11.41 -11.89
C SER A 169 6.53 11.65 -12.52
N LYS A 170 7.13 12.83 -12.28
CA LYS A 170 8.47 13.15 -12.79
C LYS A 170 9.58 12.40 -12.02
N CYS A 171 9.45 12.30 -10.70
CA CYS A 171 10.39 11.51 -9.90
C CYS A 171 10.10 9.99 -9.97
N GLY A 172 8.84 9.61 -10.18
CA GLY A 172 8.36 8.24 -10.04
C GLY A 172 8.16 7.80 -8.57
N CYS A 173 8.03 8.75 -7.63
CA CYS A 173 8.04 8.46 -6.19
C CYS A 173 6.81 9.01 -5.46
N CYS A 174 6.46 8.39 -4.34
CA CYS A 174 5.50 8.96 -3.38
C CYS A 174 6.24 9.80 -2.34
N TYR A 175 5.83 11.06 -2.18
CA TYR A 175 6.33 11.98 -1.16
C TYR A 175 5.20 12.45 -0.26
N SER A 176 5.55 12.90 0.95
CA SER A 176 4.60 13.62 1.80
C SER A 176 4.11 14.89 1.10
N LYS A 177 2.83 15.22 1.22
CA LYS A 177 2.23 16.43 0.66
C LYS A 177 2.88 17.72 1.16
N VAL A 178 3.53 17.69 2.32
CA VAL A 178 4.34 18.81 2.83
C VAL A 178 5.44 19.20 1.82
N LEU A 179 5.95 18.22 1.06
CA LEU A 179 7.01 18.43 0.07
C LEU A 179 6.50 18.73 -1.35
N LYS A 180 5.17 18.89 -1.54
CA LYS A 180 4.57 19.00 -2.87
C LYS A 180 5.17 20.10 -3.72
N ASN A 181 5.52 21.23 -3.12
CA ASN A 181 6.07 22.39 -3.80
C ASN A 181 7.54 22.66 -3.46
N SER A 182 8.20 21.80 -2.67
CA SER A 182 9.54 22.05 -2.12
C SER A 182 10.52 20.89 -2.30
N HIS A 183 10.10 19.72 -2.80
CA HIS A 183 11.05 18.66 -3.11
C HIS A 183 11.91 19.00 -4.33
N ALA A 184 13.20 18.71 -4.23
CA ALA A 184 14.11 18.74 -5.37
C ALA A 184 13.70 17.64 -6.37
N CYS A 185 12.92 18.04 -7.37
CA CYS A 185 12.33 17.13 -8.33
C CYS A 185 13.37 16.74 -9.40
N VAL A 186 14.10 15.66 -9.12
CA VAL A 186 15.06 15.05 -10.04
C VAL A 186 14.36 13.91 -10.78
N GLU A 187 14.42 13.96 -12.12
CA GLU A 187 13.85 12.93 -12.97
C GLU A 187 14.57 11.60 -12.74
N GLY A 188 13.82 10.52 -12.59
CA GLY A 188 14.41 9.19 -12.42
C GLY A 188 15.23 9.01 -11.14
N ALA A 189 15.02 9.82 -10.10
CA ALA A 189 15.78 9.76 -8.84
C ALA A 189 15.85 8.37 -8.16
N MET A 190 14.95 7.44 -8.51
CA MET A 190 14.94 6.06 -7.99
C MET A 190 15.42 5.00 -9.01
N HIS A 191 15.83 5.39 -10.21
CA HIS A 191 16.33 4.49 -11.26
C HIS A 191 17.85 4.50 -11.36
N HIS A 192 18.55 5.23 -10.50
CA HIS A 192 20.00 5.18 -10.42
C HIS A 192 20.42 4.16 -9.35
N ASP A 193 21.15 3.14 -9.77
CA ASP A 193 21.88 2.27 -8.87
C ASP A 193 22.80 3.15 -8.02
N CYS A 194 22.65 3.12 -6.70
CA CYS A 194 23.60 3.76 -5.82
C CYS A 194 25.00 3.16 -6.10
N PRO A 195 25.98 3.95 -6.61
CA PRO A 195 27.30 3.42 -6.98
C PRO A 195 28.13 2.95 -5.78
N ILE A 196 27.64 3.20 -4.57
CA ILE A 196 28.21 2.74 -3.30
C ILE A 196 27.52 1.45 -2.82
N CYS A 197 26.23 1.28 -3.13
CA CYS A 197 25.37 0.31 -2.46
C CYS A 197 25.06 -0.94 -3.32
N PHE A 198 25.08 -0.84 -4.65
CA PHE A 198 24.64 -1.91 -5.59
C PHE A 198 23.30 -2.60 -5.24
N GLU A 199 22.48 -1.98 -4.38
CA GLU A 199 21.17 -2.46 -3.97
C GLU A 199 20.11 -1.44 -4.39
N VAL A 200 19.12 -1.92 -5.15
CA VAL A 200 17.92 -1.14 -5.50
C VAL A 200 17.05 -1.04 -4.25
N GLY A 201 17.30 -0.03 -3.43
CA GLY A 201 16.65 0.10 -2.13
C GLY A 201 16.62 1.53 -1.64
N VAL A 202 15.40 2.05 -1.44
CA VAL A 202 15.10 3.38 -0.94
C VAL A 202 15.64 3.55 0.49
N GLN A 203 16.93 3.87 0.65
CA GLN A 203 17.42 4.54 1.84
C GLN A 203 17.44 6.04 1.55
N LEU A 204 16.35 6.66 1.99
CA LEU A 204 16.16 8.09 2.09
C LEU A 204 17.25 8.69 3.02
N LEU A 205 18.48 8.87 2.52
CA LEU A 205 19.51 9.62 3.25
C LEU A 205 20.28 10.63 2.39
N ILE A 206 19.95 10.79 1.11
CA ILE A 206 20.64 11.75 0.21
C ILE A 206 19.66 12.74 -0.44
N CYS A 207 18.67 13.19 0.34
CA CYS A 207 18.13 14.54 0.15
C CYS A 207 18.62 15.51 1.24
N ILE A 208 19.63 15.11 2.01
CA ILE A 208 20.32 15.94 3.01
C ILE A 208 21.62 16.56 2.44
N CYS A 209 22.15 16.04 1.33
CA CYS A 209 23.45 16.49 0.79
C CYS A 209 23.40 17.82 0.01
N SER A 210 22.26 18.49 -0.09
CA SER A 210 22.19 19.86 -0.65
C SER A 210 21.67 20.90 0.35
N ILE A 211 21.48 20.53 1.62
CA ILE A 211 21.15 21.47 2.71
C ILE A 211 22.19 21.43 3.84
N LEU A 212 23.03 20.39 3.96
CA LEU A 212 24.07 20.31 5.01
C LEU A 212 25.53 20.33 4.51
N PHE A 213 25.80 20.72 3.26
CA PHE A 213 27.19 20.87 2.78
C PHE A 213 27.74 22.30 2.80
N ASP A 214 26.98 23.28 3.32
CA ASP A 214 27.45 24.66 3.51
C ASP A 214 27.73 25.07 4.97
N GLU A 215 27.57 24.19 5.98
CA GLU A 215 27.82 24.55 7.39
C GLU A 215 28.68 23.56 8.22
N TRP A 216 29.35 22.57 7.60
CA TRP A 216 30.27 21.66 8.33
C TRP A 216 31.76 21.84 7.98
N PHE A 217 32.13 23.00 7.43
CA PHE A 217 33.53 23.44 7.29
C PHE A 217 33.74 24.79 8.00
N ASN A 218 33.44 24.87 9.30
CA ASN A 218 33.93 25.89 10.24
C ASN A 218 33.55 25.55 11.69
N PHE A 219 34.06 24.43 12.23
CA PHE A 219 34.72 24.29 13.55
C PHE A 219 35.02 22.82 13.83
#